data_AF-A0A317JGI7-F1
#
_entry.id   AF-A0A317JGI7-F1
#
_cell.length_a   1.000
_cell.length_b   1.000
_cell.length_c   1.000
_cell.angle_alpha   90.00
_cell.angle_beta   90.00
_cell.angle_gamma   90.00
#
_symmetry.space_group_name_H-M   'P 1'
#
loop_
_entity.id
_entity.type
_entity.pdbx_description
1 polymer ?
#
loop_
_entity_poly.entity_id
_entity_poly.type
_entity_poly.pdbx_seq_one_letter_code
_entity_poly.pdbx_strand_id
1 'polypeptide(L)'
;MGKKYRELKAALRANPVRDLLIVDDQAIRLAHFKEAAAVIKKIDRIETKIADFHGQDQRLFTEWFNLTFRKDLERIEERKKEYLEIAKFHNWIVAISKMLNVDLPKAFRLARDEQNRFEKGSEEERARITQEREKREEFIRQDMERDSADDMWGDEWGYDDDEAEDGADKAEDDNDEADNEFDLSLNEMRRVRKIFDGLSDRELQRICRDRDEASELLSLAVGLGPVEGAPYVLRIWKFLPKNHRSYFDKEFRESTGESMHHLIEALQEIAAAFDLADDAVNGEESVDKRTSKDYQNDDYFRISDRRHKRSQQLSARDEELLKITYRQLVRHLHPDKRVQNGKEKEKEKEKEKEKEKEAQWMQKTWHIVQKSYQQKNLLELRRLLQITLLRLKQLSHLQLDEIRMGCDWLNGQLAELERDARQLKHLPAWGFSARKDYGPVVRKVQPELEEQLRVIELEIADLQECHERLDHMGVGGEAATGIEKRSHGSRSHGSRRRSRSQARRPSASPDREASSQMKFEF
;
A
#
# COMPACT_ATOMS: atom_id res chain seq x y z
N MET A 1 53.77 -13.18 63.16
CA MET A 1 53.10 -13.48 61.87
C MET A 1 52.42 -14.86 61.82
N GLY A 2 53.00 -15.93 62.39
CA GLY A 2 52.47 -17.30 62.20
C GLY A 2 51.19 -17.71 62.97
N LYS A 3 50.79 -17.00 64.03
CA LYS A 3 49.60 -17.37 64.85
C LYS A 3 48.29 -16.80 64.27
N LYS A 4 48.28 -15.50 63.93
CA LYS A 4 47.17 -14.84 63.22
C LYS A 4 46.86 -15.48 61.86
N TYR A 5 47.87 -15.93 61.10
CA TYR A 5 47.64 -16.62 59.82
C TYR A 5 46.98 -18.01 60.01
N ARG A 6 47.34 -18.73 61.08
CA ARG A 6 46.70 -20.02 61.42
C ARG A 6 45.26 -19.84 61.90
N GLU A 7 45.00 -18.81 62.70
CA GLU A 7 43.65 -18.45 63.14
C GLU A 7 42.77 -18.01 61.97
N LEU A 8 43.31 -17.22 61.03
CA LEU A 8 42.58 -16.84 59.82
C LEU A 8 42.29 -18.04 58.90
N LYS A 9 43.24 -18.98 58.76
CA LYS A 9 43.08 -20.20 57.96
C LYS A 9 42.12 -21.20 58.61
N ALA A 10 42.06 -21.23 59.94
CA ALA A 10 41.09 -22.01 60.70
C ALA A 10 39.69 -21.40 60.59
N ALA A 11 39.55 -20.07 60.69
CA ALA A 11 38.29 -19.36 60.49
C ALA A 11 37.77 -19.49 59.04
N LEU A 12 38.64 -19.47 58.04
CA LEU A 12 38.30 -19.71 56.63
C LEU A 12 37.85 -21.16 56.35
N ARG A 13 38.32 -22.14 57.14
CA ARG A 13 37.90 -23.55 57.03
C ARG A 13 36.66 -23.86 57.86
N ALA A 14 36.44 -23.12 58.94
CA ALA A 14 35.30 -23.27 59.84
C ALA A 14 34.07 -22.46 59.40
N ASN A 15 34.13 -21.77 58.25
CA ASN A 15 32.99 -21.03 57.72
C ASN A 15 32.06 -22.02 56.95
N PRO A 16 30.90 -22.41 57.51
CA PRO A 16 29.98 -23.39 56.91
C PRO A 16 29.27 -22.86 55.65
N VAL A 17 29.53 -21.61 55.25
CA VAL A 17 28.94 -20.96 54.07
C VAL A 17 29.74 -21.24 52.79
N ARG A 18 30.64 -22.25 52.81
CA ARG A 18 31.41 -22.70 51.64
C ARG A 18 31.02 -24.09 51.13
N ASP A 19 29.80 -24.51 51.41
CA ASP A 19 29.13 -25.42 50.48
C ASP A 19 28.96 -24.62 49.19
N LEU A 20 29.88 -24.85 48.24
CA LEU A 20 29.76 -24.35 46.88
C LEU A 20 28.39 -24.80 46.39
N LEU A 21 27.46 -23.86 46.27
CA LEU A 21 26.21 -24.06 45.56
C LEU A 21 26.57 -24.43 44.13
N ILE A 22 26.66 -25.73 43.85
CA ILE A 22 26.71 -26.27 42.51
C ILE A 22 25.31 -26.05 41.95
N VAL A 23 25.11 -24.87 41.39
CA VAL A 23 23.90 -24.57 40.62
C VAL A 23 24.01 -25.41 39.34
N ASP A 24 23.08 -26.33 39.15
CA ASP A 24 22.94 -27.07 37.90
C ASP A 24 22.46 -26.11 36.80
N ASP A 25 23.42 -25.42 36.20
CA ASP A 25 23.23 -24.47 35.11
C ASP A 25 22.54 -25.14 33.90
N GLN A 26 22.73 -26.45 33.69
CA GLN A 26 22.10 -27.18 32.60
C GLN A 26 20.58 -27.31 32.82
N ALA A 27 20.14 -27.62 34.02
CA ALA A 27 18.71 -27.69 34.34
C ALA A 27 18.01 -26.33 34.13
N ILE A 28 18.67 -25.23 34.52
CA ILE A 28 18.15 -23.87 34.33
C ILE A 28 18.05 -23.51 32.84
N ARG A 29 19.09 -23.82 32.06
CA ARG A 29 19.08 -23.61 30.60
C ARG A 29 18.00 -24.42 29.91
N LEU A 30 17.78 -25.67 30.32
CA LEU A 30 16.71 -26.52 29.78
C LEU A 30 15.33 -25.96 30.09
N ALA A 31 15.13 -25.42 31.30
CA ALA A 31 13.87 -24.79 31.68
C ALA A 31 13.56 -23.57 30.80
N HIS A 32 14.55 -22.68 30.58
CA HIS A 32 14.39 -21.53 29.67
C HIS A 32 14.23 -21.96 28.21
N PHE A 33 14.97 -22.98 27.76
CA PHE A 33 14.86 -23.50 26.40
C PHE A 33 13.47 -24.07 26.09
N LYS A 34 12.77 -24.62 27.09
CA LYS A 34 11.42 -25.19 26.89
C LYS A 34 10.43 -24.17 26.32
N GLU A 35 10.56 -22.91 26.72
CA GLU A 35 9.76 -21.80 26.17
C GLU A 35 10.14 -21.54 24.71
N ALA A 36 11.43 -21.37 24.41
CA ALA A 36 11.93 -21.20 23.05
C ALA A 36 11.45 -22.32 22.12
N ALA A 37 11.53 -23.57 22.57
CA ALA A 37 11.10 -24.75 21.82
C ALA A 37 9.60 -24.73 21.51
N ALA A 38 8.76 -24.24 22.44
CA ALA A 38 7.34 -24.08 22.21
C ALA A 38 7.04 -22.99 21.17
N VAL A 39 7.76 -21.88 21.21
CA VAL A 39 7.66 -20.77 20.25
C VAL A 39 8.12 -21.20 18.85
N ILE A 40 9.29 -21.84 18.74
CA ILE A 40 9.80 -22.41 17.48
C ILE A 40 8.76 -23.34 16.84
N LYS A 41 8.16 -24.24 17.62
CA LYS A 41 7.12 -25.15 17.11
C LYS A 41 5.88 -24.41 16.61
N LYS A 42 5.51 -23.28 17.21
CA LYS A 42 4.39 -22.45 16.73
C LYS A 42 4.76 -21.74 15.44
N ILE A 43 5.97 -21.17 15.35
CA ILE A 43 6.51 -20.56 14.13
C ILE A 43 6.46 -21.55 12.98
N ASP A 44 7.05 -22.75 13.15
CA ASP A 44 7.09 -23.77 12.10
C ASP A 44 5.68 -24.16 11.61
N ARG A 45 4.70 -24.20 12.52
CA ARG A 45 3.29 -24.49 12.17
C ARG A 45 2.64 -23.36 11.37
N ILE A 46 2.91 -22.11 11.71
CA ILE A 46 2.34 -20.95 10.99
C ILE A 46 3.03 -20.80 9.64
N GLU A 47 4.36 -20.89 9.59
CA GLU A 47 5.12 -20.87 8.33
C GLU A 47 4.64 -21.99 7.38
N THR A 48 4.41 -23.20 7.89
CA THR A 48 3.85 -24.30 7.08
C THR A 48 2.49 -23.88 6.49
N LYS A 49 1.59 -23.31 7.29
CA LYS A 49 0.25 -22.89 6.80
C LYS A 49 0.33 -21.77 5.76
N ILE A 50 1.24 -20.82 5.95
CA ILE A 50 1.46 -19.73 4.97
C ILE A 50 2.05 -20.31 3.69
N ALA A 51 2.99 -21.25 3.79
CA ALA A 51 3.56 -21.94 2.63
C ALA A 51 2.52 -22.79 1.89
N ASP A 52 1.68 -23.55 2.62
CA ASP A 52 0.57 -24.33 2.04
C ASP A 52 -0.44 -23.42 1.33
N PHE A 53 -0.69 -22.23 1.89
CA PHE A 53 -1.55 -21.23 1.27
C PHE A 53 -1.04 -20.80 -0.11
N HIS A 54 0.21 -20.33 -0.18
CA HIS A 54 0.83 -19.85 -1.43
C HIS A 54 1.09 -20.98 -2.43
N GLY A 55 1.50 -22.16 -1.94
CA GLY A 55 1.90 -23.27 -2.80
C GLY A 55 0.75 -24.11 -3.36
N GLN A 56 -0.34 -24.26 -2.59
CA GLN A 56 -1.43 -25.17 -2.94
C GLN A 56 -2.80 -24.50 -2.90
N ASP A 57 -3.16 -23.82 -1.80
CA ASP A 57 -4.52 -23.33 -1.63
C ASP A 57 -4.88 -22.26 -2.65
N GLN A 58 -4.00 -21.28 -2.88
CA GLN A 58 -4.25 -20.19 -3.84
C GLN A 58 -4.43 -20.74 -5.25
N ARG A 59 -3.57 -21.67 -5.68
CA ARG A 59 -3.66 -22.27 -7.01
C ARG A 59 -4.97 -23.04 -7.19
N LEU A 60 -5.32 -23.89 -6.24
CA LEU A 60 -6.56 -24.67 -6.29
C LEU A 60 -7.79 -23.77 -6.22
N PHE A 61 -7.73 -22.69 -5.44
CA PHE A 61 -8.80 -21.69 -5.38
C PHE A 61 -8.97 -21.00 -6.73
N THR A 62 -7.91 -20.53 -7.37
CA THR A 62 -7.98 -19.87 -8.69
C THR A 62 -8.53 -20.81 -9.75
N GLU A 63 -8.05 -22.06 -9.82
CA GLU A 63 -8.57 -23.08 -10.74
C GLU A 63 -10.07 -23.32 -10.50
N TRP A 64 -10.48 -23.49 -9.24
CA TRP A 64 -11.87 -23.69 -8.86
C TRP A 64 -12.75 -22.47 -9.15
N PHE A 65 -12.26 -21.26 -8.87
CA PHE A 65 -12.97 -20.00 -9.07
C PHE A 65 -13.29 -19.81 -10.56
N ASN A 66 -12.28 -19.96 -11.43
CA ASN A 66 -12.44 -19.86 -12.88
C ASN A 66 -13.40 -20.93 -13.44
N LEU A 67 -13.44 -22.13 -12.85
CA LEU A 67 -14.37 -23.18 -13.26
C LEU A 67 -15.80 -22.94 -12.77
N THR A 68 -15.95 -22.50 -11.53
CA THR A 68 -17.26 -22.35 -10.86
C THR A 68 -17.99 -21.12 -11.36
N PHE A 69 -17.28 -20.00 -11.50
CA PHE A 69 -17.84 -18.70 -11.89
C PHE A 69 -17.58 -18.36 -13.37
N ARG A 70 -17.22 -19.34 -14.20
CA ARG A 70 -16.90 -19.12 -15.62
C ARG A 70 -17.93 -18.25 -16.34
N LYS A 71 -19.22 -18.56 -16.17
CA LYS A 71 -20.31 -17.84 -16.83
C LYS A 71 -20.45 -16.40 -16.34
N ASP A 72 -20.21 -16.17 -15.05
CA ASP A 72 -20.29 -14.84 -14.46
C ASP A 72 -19.09 -13.99 -14.92
N LEU A 73 -17.89 -14.59 -14.97
CA LEU A 73 -16.69 -13.97 -15.51
C LEU A 73 -16.84 -13.62 -17.00
N GLU A 74 -17.32 -14.57 -17.82
CA GLU A 74 -17.63 -14.34 -19.25
C GLU A 74 -18.63 -13.19 -19.40
N ARG A 75 -19.69 -13.15 -18.58
CA ARG A 75 -20.68 -12.06 -18.61
C ARG A 75 -20.07 -10.71 -18.21
N ILE A 76 -19.20 -10.67 -17.20
CA ILE A 76 -18.49 -9.46 -16.80
C ILE A 76 -17.59 -8.98 -17.94
N GLU A 77 -16.83 -9.87 -18.59
CA GLU A 77 -15.98 -9.54 -19.73
C GLU A 77 -16.79 -9.02 -20.93
N GLU A 78 -17.91 -9.65 -21.26
CA GLU A 78 -18.83 -9.19 -22.30
C GLU A 78 -19.35 -7.77 -22.01
N ARG A 79 -19.76 -7.49 -20.77
CA ARG A 79 -20.21 -6.15 -20.36
C ARG A 79 -19.09 -5.13 -20.34
N LYS A 80 -17.89 -5.49 -19.87
CA LYS A 80 -16.71 -4.60 -19.93
C LYS A 80 -16.40 -4.22 -21.37
N LYS A 81 -16.47 -5.19 -22.30
CA LYS A 81 -16.26 -4.92 -23.72
C LYS A 81 -17.32 -3.97 -24.28
N GLU A 82 -18.59 -4.18 -23.95
CA GLU A 82 -19.68 -3.28 -24.35
C GLU A 82 -19.47 -1.86 -23.79
N TYR A 83 -19.12 -1.75 -22.51
CA TYR A 83 -18.77 -0.47 -21.88
C TYR A 83 -17.63 0.23 -22.63
N LEU A 84 -16.52 -0.46 -22.89
CA LEU A 84 -15.37 0.09 -23.60
C LEU A 84 -15.74 0.56 -25.02
N GLU A 85 -16.59 -0.17 -25.73
CA GLU A 85 -17.08 0.23 -27.06
C GLU A 85 -17.93 1.52 -26.99
N ILE A 86 -18.84 1.62 -26.03
CA ILE A 86 -19.70 2.81 -25.83
C ILE A 86 -18.86 4.01 -25.36
N ALA A 87 -17.92 3.81 -24.42
CA ALA A 87 -17.02 4.83 -23.92
C ALA A 87 -16.10 5.35 -25.03
N LYS A 88 -15.54 4.46 -25.86
CA LYS A 88 -14.74 4.83 -27.03
C LYS A 88 -15.55 5.70 -28.00
N PHE A 89 -16.80 5.33 -28.28
CA PHE A 89 -17.69 6.14 -29.10
C PHE A 89 -17.98 7.51 -28.47
N HIS A 90 -18.22 7.56 -27.16
CA HIS A 90 -18.38 8.81 -26.42
C HIS A 90 -17.15 9.72 -26.53
N ASN A 91 -15.95 9.17 -26.36
CA ASN A 91 -14.70 9.91 -26.48
C ASN A 91 -14.50 10.46 -27.89
N TRP A 92 -14.89 9.72 -28.94
CA TRP A 92 -14.90 10.25 -30.30
C TRP A 92 -15.86 11.42 -30.47
N ILE A 93 -17.04 11.40 -29.84
CA ILE A 93 -17.99 12.52 -29.88
C ILE A 93 -17.38 13.77 -29.25
N VAL A 94 -16.74 13.63 -28.09
CA VAL A 94 -16.04 14.73 -27.41
C VAL A 94 -14.89 15.25 -28.28
N ALA A 95 -14.07 14.35 -28.86
CA ALA A 95 -12.99 14.73 -29.75
C ALA A 95 -13.48 15.47 -31.00
N ILE A 96 -14.54 15.00 -31.66
CA ILE A 96 -15.17 15.68 -32.81
C ILE A 96 -15.66 17.07 -32.41
N SER A 97 -16.32 17.19 -31.24
CA SER A 97 -16.78 18.47 -30.71
C SER A 97 -15.63 19.46 -30.54
N LYS A 98 -14.52 19.03 -29.92
CA LYS A 98 -13.32 19.86 -29.72
C LYS A 98 -12.61 20.20 -31.04
N MET A 99 -12.31 19.19 -31.86
CA MET A 99 -11.55 19.36 -33.10
C MET A 99 -12.28 20.22 -34.15
N LEU A 100 -13.60 20.07 -34.27
CA LEU A 100 -14.41 20.84 -35.22
C LEU A 100 -15.05 22.09 -34.60
N ASN A 101 -14.87 22.31 -33.29
CA ASN A 101 -15.51 23.37 -32.52
C ASN A 101 -17.03 23.43 -32.76
N VAL A 102 -17.68 22.27 -32.61
CA VAL A 102 -19.14 22.10 -32.77
C VAL A 102 -19.76 21.62 -31.46
N ASP A 103 -21.02 21.96 -31.23
CA ASP A 103 -21.75 21.51 -30.04
C ASP A 103 -21.86 19.97 -29.98
N LEU A 104 -21.86 19.42 -28.76
CA LEU A 104 -21.92 17.97 -28.52
C LEU A 104 -23.08 17.25 -29.25
N PRO A 105 -24.33 17.78 -29.29
CA PRO A 105 -25.41 17.13 -30.05
C PRO A 105 -25.11 17.03 -31.56
N LYS A 106 -24.42 18.02 -32.12
CA LYS A 106 -24.02 18.01 -33.53
C LYS A 106 -22.85 17.04 -33.75
N ALA A 107 -21.88 17.01 -32.84
CA ALA A 107 -20.79 16.03 -32.86
C ALA A 107 -21.33 14.58 -32.77
N PHE A 108 -22.33 14.34 -31.94
CA PHE A 108 -23.01 13.04 -31.81
C PHE A 108 -23.60 12.58 -33.15
N ARG A 109 -24.34 13.44 -33.84
CA ARG A 109 -24.88 13.14 -35.18
C ARG A 109 -23.80 12.83 -36.20
N LEU A 110 -22.72 13.62 -36.22
CA LEU A 110 -21.59 13.37 -37.11
C LEU A 110 -20.92 12.01 -36.84
N ALA A 111 -20.73 11.67 -35.57
CA ALA A 111 -20.18 10.37 -35.16
C ALA A 111 -21.11 9.21 -35.56
N ARG A 112 -22.42 9.38 -35.38
CA ARG A 112 -23.44 8.39 -35.76
C ARG A 112 -23.52 8.19 -37.27
N ASP A 113 -23.47 9.28 -38.05
CA ASP A 113 -23.46 9.23 -39.51
C ASP A 113 -22.16 8.61 -40.05
N GLU A 114 -21.03 8.88 -39.40
CA GLU A 114 -19.78 8.19 -39.68
C GLU A 114 -19.87 6.69 -39.39
N GLN A 115 -20.42 6.28 -38.24
CA GLN A 115 -20.62 4.87 -37.90
C GLN A 115 -21.50 4.16 -38.94
N ASN A 116 -22.61 4.80 -39.34
CA ASN A 116 -23.49 4.30 -40.40
C ASN A 116 -22.77 4.15 -41.75
N ARG A 117 -21.88 5.09 -42.09
CA ARG A 117 -21.05 5.03 -43.30
C ARG A 117 -19.97 3.96 -43.20
N PHE A 118 -19.37 3.75 -42.04
CA PHE A 118 -18.40 2.68 -41.83
C PHE A 118 -19.03 1.30 -42.03
N GLU A 119 -20.24 1.09 -41.49
CA GLU A 119 -20.96 -0.18 -41.61
C GLU A 119 -21.38 -0.46 -43.06
N LYS A 120 -21.92 0.54 -43.77
CA LYS A 120 -22.49 0.40 -45.12
C LYS A 120 -21.51 0.67 -46.26
N GLY A 121 -20.38 1.30 -45.98
CA GLY A 121 -19.44 1.83 -46.96
C GLY A 121 -18.56 0.76 -47.61
N SER A 122 -17.88 1.17 -48.68
CA SER A 122 -16.86 0.36 -49.37
C SER A 122 -15.60 0.20 -48.50
N GLU A 123 -14.71 -0.72 -48.86
CA GLU A 123 -13.42 -0.89 -48.17
C GLU A 123 -12.59 0.40 -48.17
N GLU A 124 -12.63 1.18 -49.24
CA GLU A 124 -11.96 2.49 -49.32
C GLU A 124 -12.55 3.51 -48.33
N GLU A 125 -13.87 3.55 -48.20
CA GLU A 125 -14.55 4.44 -47.25
C GLU A 125 -14.26 4.03 -45.81
N ARG A 126 -14.23 2.72 -45.52
CA ARG A 126 -13.82 2.17 -44.23
C ARG A 126 -12.38 2.55 -43.88
N ALA A 127 -11.45 2.38 -44.82
CA ALA A 127 -10.04 2.73 -44.60
C ALA A 127 -9.87 4.24 -44.30
N ARG A 128 -10.60 5.10 -45.01
CA ARG A 128 -10.60 6.54 -44.75
C ARG A 128 -11.14 6.88 -43.36
N ILE A 129 -12.26 6.27 -42.96
CA ILE A 129 -12.85 6.49 -41.63
C ILE A 129 -11.91 6.00 -40.53
N THR A 130 -11.23 4.86 -40.72
CA THR A 130 -10.22 4.37 -39.77
C THR A 130 -9.09 5.38 -39.57
N GLN A 131 -8.54 5.98 -40.65
CA GLN A 131 -7.53 7.03 -40.53
C GLN A 131 -8.04 8.28 -39.80
N GLU A 132 -9.31 8.65 -40.00
CA GLU A 132 -9.93 9.76 -39.27
C GLU A 132 -10.10 9.42 -37.76
N ARG A 133 -10.41 8.17 -37.42
CA ARG A 133 -10.50 7.69 -36.03
C ARG A 133 -9.14 7.63 -35.34
N GLU A 134 -8.10 7.14 -36.02
CA GLU A 134 -6.72 7.14 -35.50
C GLU A 134 -6.25 8.56 -35.14
N LYS A 135 -6.56 9.55 -35.98
CA LYS A 135 -6.26 10.96 -35.67
C LYS A 135 -6.99 11.47 -34.43
N ARG A 136 -8.22 11.00 -34.18
CA ARG A 136 -8.96 11.35 -32.96
C ARG A 136 -8.40 10.65 -31.74
N GLU A 137 -7.99 9.40 -31.86
CA GLU A 137 -7.33 8.67 -30.78
C GLU A 137 -6.01 9.32 -30.38
N GLU A 138 -5.22 9.76 -31.36
CA GLU A 138 -4.00 10.55 -31.12
C GLU A 138 -4.32 11.88 -30.42
N PHE A 139 -5.36 12.59 -30.87
CA PHE A 139 -5.82 13.82 -30.22
C PHE A 139 -6.25 13.58 -28.77
N ILE A 140 -6.97 12.49 -28.50
CA ILE A 140 -7.40 12.10 -27.14
C ILE A 140 -6.17 11.79 -26.30
N ARG A 141 -5.20 11.02 -26.81
CA ARG A 141 -3.95 10.72 -26.09
C ARG A 141 -3.19 11.98 -25.70
N GLN A 142 -3.05 12.92 -26.62
CA GLN A 142 -2.40 14.21 -26.35
C GLN A 142 -3.19 15.09 -25.36
N ASP A 143 -4.54 15.07 -25.39
CA ASP A 143 -5.37 15.78 -24.41
C ASP A 143 -5.18 15.18 -23.01
N MET A 144 -5.12 13.84 -22.89
CA MET A 144 -4.84 13.14 -21.62
C MET A 144 -3.42 13.40 -21.10
N GLU A 145 -2.41 13.39 -21.97
CA GLU A 145 -1.03 13.71 -21.59
C GLU A 145 -0.90 15.16 -21.11
N ARG A 146 -1.65 16.10 -21.72
CA ARG A 146 -1.70 17.50 -21.27
C ARG A 146 -2.38 17.64 -19.92
N ASP A 147 -3.51 16.97 -19.71
CA ASP A 147 -4.19 17.00 -18.41
C ASP A 147 -3.30 16.37 -17.32
N SER A 148 -2.63 15.25 -17.63
CA SER A 148 -1.66 14.60 -16.74
C SER A 148 -0.44 15.49 -16.46
N ALA A 149 0.04 16.23 -17.46
CA ALA A 149 1.11 17.20 -17.32
C ALA A 149 0.67 18.42 -16.50
N ASP A 150 -0.53 18.96 -16.70
CA ASP A 150 -1.06 20.08 -15.92
C ASP A 150 -1.26 19.67 -14.44
N ASP A 151 -1.61 18.41 -14.17
CA ASP A 151 -1.65 17.86 -12.80
C ASP A 151 -0.26 17.59 -12.18
N MET A 152 0.79 17.48 -13.01
CA MET A 152 2.19 17.37 -12.59
C MET A 152 2.94 18.71 -12.51
N TRP A 153 2.57 19.71 -13.30
CA TRP A 153 3.25 21.01 -13.41
C TRP A 153 2.43 22.19 -12.84
N GLY A 154 1.17 21.97 -12.46
CA GLY A 154 0.29 22.97 -11.86
C GLY A 154 0.65 23.46 -10.45
N ASP A 155 1.81 23.07 -9.92
CA ASP A 155 2.39 23.66 -8.70
C ASP A 155 3.91 23.86 -8.85
N GLU A 156 4.30 24.45 -9.98
CA GLU A 156 5.61 25.06 -10.21
C GLU A 156 5.82 26.25 -9.26
N TRP A 157 6.13 25.95 -7.99
CA TRP A 157 6.95 26.84 -7.17
C TRP A 157 8.42 26.59 -7.53
N GLY A 158 9.02 27.59 -8.17
CA GLY A 158 10.36 27.56 -8.72
C GLY A 158 11.44 27.21 -7.72
N TYR A 159 12.01 26.03 -7.91
CA TYR A 159 13.44 25.88 -7.67
C TYR A 159 14.13 26.26 -8.98
N ASP A 160 14.78 27.42 -8.97
CA ASP A 160 15.87 27.72 -9.89
C ASP A 160 16.87 26.57 -9.77
N ASP A 161 16.87 25.65 -10.73
CA ASP A 161 17.96 24.70 -10.87
C ASP A 161 18.41 24.68 -12.33
N ASP A 162 19.40 25.54 -12.56
CA ASP A 162 20.31 25.52 -13.69
C ASP A 162 21.07 24.18 -13.67
N GLU A 163 20.53 23.10 -14.23
CA GLU A 163 21.34 21.97 -14.70
C GLU A 163 20.61 21.19 -15.79
N ALA A 164 20.87 21.63 -17.03
CA ALA A 164 20.50 20.94 -18.26
C ALA A 164 21.46 19.79 -18.58
N GLU A 165 20.94 18.82 -19.34
CA GLU A 165 21.63 17.72 -20.07
C GLU A 165 22.18 16.58 -19.20
N ASP A 166 21.87 15.29 -19.39
CA ASP A 166 21.76 14.53 -20.64
C ASP A 166 21.08 13.16 -20.41
N GLY A 167 20.49 12.61 -21.48
CA GLY A 167 20.61 11.16 -21.75
C GLY A 167 19.36 10.29 -21.68
N ALA A 168 18.75 10.08 -22.84
CA ALA A 168 17.65 9.15 -23.11
C ALA A 168 18.00 7.66 -22.91
N ASP A 169 16.99 6.87 -22.50
CA ASP A 169 16.56 5.62 -23.16
C ASP A 169 15.33 5.05 -22.43
N LYS A 170 14.13 5.32 -22.97
CA LYS A 170 12.87 4.71 -22.55
C LYS A 170 12.73 3.36 -23.25
N ALA A 171 12.79 2.28 -22.49
CA ALA A 171 12.28 0.98 -22.92
C ALA A 171 10.87 0.83 -22.33
N GLU A 172 9.89 0.75 -23.23
CA GLU A 172 8.49 0.41 -22.97
C GLU A 172 8.43 -1.08 -22.56
N ASP A 173 7.94 -1.36 -21.35
CA ASP A 173 7.64 -2.71 -20.88
C ASP A 173 6.19 -2.70 -20.38
N ASP A 174 5.28 -2.98 -21.32
CA ASP A 174 3.84 -3.07 -21.11
C ASP A 174 3.50 -4.41 -20.44
N ASN A 175 3.51 -4.50 -19.11
CA ASN A 175 2.84 -5.62 -18.43
C ASN A 175 2.57 -5.46 -16.93
N ASP A 176 1.88 -4.40 -16.49
CA ASP A 176 1.51 -4.22 -15.06
C ASP A 176 0.04 -3.78 -14.88
N GLU A 177 -0.94 -4.65 -15.23
CA GLU A 177 -2.37 -4.40 -14.93
C GLU A 177 -2.85 -5.09 -13.63
N ALA A 178 -1.97 -5.79 -12.89
CA ALA A 178 -2.37 -6.60 -11.73
C ALA A 178 -2.19 -5.92 -10.35
N ASP A 179 -1.58 -4.72 -10.27
CA ASP A 179 -1.23 -4.06 -9.00
C ASP A 179 -2.08 -2.79 -8.66
N ASN A 180 -3.09 -2.46 -9.47
CA ASN A 180 -3.81 -1.18 -9.38
C ASN A 180 -4.66 -0.95 -8.11
N GLU A 181 -4.98 -1.99 -7.33
CA GLU A 181 -5.75 -1.79 -6.09
C GLU A 181 -4.92 -1.15 -4.97
N PHE A 182 -3.59 -1.32 -4.98
CA PHE A 182 -2.69 -0.67 -4.02
C PHE A 182 -2.35 0.78 -4.44
N ASP A 183 -2.35 1.05 -5.75
CA ASP A 183 -1.96 2.35 -6.30
C ASP A 183 -3.06 3.42 -6.13
N LEU A 184 -4.33 3.00 -6.12
CA LEU A 184 -5.46 3.87 -5.76
C LEU A 184 -5.33 4.41 -4.33
N SER A 185 -4.88 3.60 -3.37
CA SER A 185 -4.66 4.02 -1.98
C SER A 185 -3.50 5.01 -1.86
N LEU A 186 -2.43 4.86 -2.64
CA LEU A 186 -1.30 5.79 -2.63
C LEU A 186 -1.66 7.13 -3.26
N ASN A 187 -2.42 7.13 -4.36
CA ASN A 187 -2.91 8.37 -4.98
C ASN A 187 -3.89 9.11 -4.07
N GLU A 188 -4.77 8.39 -3.37
CA GLU A 188 -5.65 9.00 -2.37
C GLU A 188 -4.85 9.59 -1.20
N MET A 189 -3.86 8.86 -0.67
CA MET A 189 -2.94 9.38 0.36
C MET A 189 -2.18 10.64 -0.11
N ARG A 190 -1.70 10.67 -1.36
CA ARG A 190 -1.06 11.86 -1.94
C ARG A 190 -2.03 13.03 -2.05
N ARG A 191 -3.27 12.80 -2.50
CA ARG A 191 -4.31 13.84 -2.57
C ARG A 191 -4.62 14.40 -1.19
N VAL A 192 -4.79 13.55 -0.18
CA VAL A 192 -5.03 13.97 1.21
C VAL A 192 -3.83 14.75 1.76
N ARG A 193 -2.60 14.32 1.46
CA ARG A 193 -1.38 15.06 1.83
C ARG A 193 -1.34 16.46 1.22
N LYS A 194 -1.59 16.57 -0.10
CA LYS A 194 -1.65 17.86 -0.81
C LYS A 194 -2.66 18.83 -0.17
N ILE A 195 -3.83 18.31 0.25
CA ILE A 195 -4.83 19.13 0.97
C ILE A 195 -4.22 19.72 2.26
N PHE A 196 -3.53 18.92 3.06
CA PHE A 196 -2.94 19.40 4.31
C PHE A 196 -1.77 20.37 4.11
N ASP A 197 -0.94 20.14 3.09
CA ASP A 197 0.19 21.00 2.78
C ASP A 197 -0.28 22.37 2.23
N GLY A 198 -1.38 22.39 1.46
CA GLY A 198 -2.00 23.62 0.95
C GLY A 198 -2.76 24.44 2.00
N LEU A 199 -3.14 23.85 3.14
CA LEU A 199 -3.85 24.57 4.20
C LEU A 199 -2.90 25.45 5.00
N SER A 200 -3.13 26.77 4.98
CA SER A 200 -2.42 27.70 5.86
C SER A 200 -2.84 27.53 7.32
N ASP A 201 -1.98 27.90 8.28
CA ASP A 201 -2.30 27.86 9.72
C ASP A 201 -3.57 28.66 10.07
N ARG A 202 -3.86 29.74 9.32
CA ARG A 202 -5.06 30.57 9.51
C ARG A 202 -6.33 29.86 9.04
N GLU A 203 -6.26 29.16 7.92
CA GLU A 203 -7.38 28.35 7.40
C GLU A 203 -7.64 27.17 8.31
N LEU A 204 -6.58 26.48 8.73
CA LEU A 204 -6.68 25.36 9.66
C LEU A 204 -7.30 25.81 11.00
N GLN A 205 -6.87 26.97 11.53
CA GLN A 205 -7.48 27.56 12.72
C GLN A 205 -8.96 27.93 12.51
N ARG A 206 -9.35 28.36 11.31
CA ARG A 206 -10.75 28.66 10.96
C ARG A 206 -11.59 27.38 10.91
N ILE A 207 -11.12 26.35 10.22
CA ILE A 207 -11.79 25.05 10.10
C ILE A 207 -11.94 24.40 11.47
N CYS A 208 -10.89 24.43 12.30
CA CYS A 208 -10.92 23.85 13.65
C CYS A 208 -11.92 24.52 14.61
N ARG A 209 -12.55 25.65 14.24
CA ARG A 209 -13.63 26.27 15.03
C ARG A 209 -14.95 25.53 14.86
N ASP A 210 -15.16 24.87 13.73
CA ASP A 210 -16.25 23.93 13.56
C ASP A 210 -15.80 22.56 14.07
N ARG A 211 -16.66 21.89 14.82
CA ARG A 211 -16.30 20.59 15.43
C ARG A 211 -16.31 19.49 14.38
N ASP A 212 -17.29 19.51 13.50
CA ASP A 212 -17.54 18.40 12.57
C ASP A 212 -16.48 18.45 11.45
N GLU A 213 -16.14 19.64 10.94
CA GLU A 213 -15.02 19.81 10.01
C GLU A 213 -13.66 19.43 10.62
N ALA A 214 -13.44 19.75 11.91
CA ALA A 214 -12.22 19.34 12.61
C ALA A 214 -12.12 17.82 12.80
N SER A 215 -13.26 17.15 12.99
CA SER A 215 -13.34 15.70 13.10
C SER A 215 -12.98 15.02 11.78
N GLU A 216 -13.49 15.57 10.67
CA GLU A 216 -13.20 15.08 9.32
C GLU A 216 -11.71 15.24 8.99
N LEU A 217 -11.13 16.42 9.26
CA LEU A 217 -9.69 16.63 9.09
C LEU A 217 -8.85 15.70 9.97
N LEU A 218 -9.21 15.48 11.23
CA LEU A 218 -8.49 14.53 12.07
C LEU A 218 -8.57 13.11 11.52
N SER A 219 -9.73 12.70 10.99
CA SER A 219 -9.94 11.37 10.42
C SER A 219 -9.11 11.17 9.16
N LEU A 220 -9.08 12.16 8.27
CA LEU A 220 -8.23 12.16 7.07
C LEU A 220 -6.74 12.09 7.44
N ALA A 221 -6.30 12.88 8.42
CA ALA A 221 -4.91 12.88 8.88
C ALA A 221 -4.51 11.53 9.50
N VAL A 222 -5.40 10.88 10.27
CA VAL A 222 -5.16 9.54 10.82
C VAL A 222 -5.15 8.48 9.70
N GLY A 223 -5.96 8.65 8.66
CA GLY A 223 -6.00 7.76 7.49
C GLY A 223 -4.68 7.68 6.72
N LEU A 224 -3.85 8.73 6.78
CA LEU A 224 -2.48 8.72 6.23
C LEU A 224 -1.51 7.79 6.99
N GLY A 225 -1.94 7.23 8.13
CA GLY A 225 -1.13 6.35 8.96
C GLY A 225 -0.22 7.10 9.95
N PRO A 226 0.44 6.37 10.86
CA PRO A 226 1.14 6.96 12.01
C PRO A 226 2.40 7.73 11.65
N VAL A 227 2.99 7.47 10.48
CA VAL A 227 4.22 8.13 10.03
C VAL A 227 3.89 9.41 9.28
N GLU A 228 3.11 9.30 8.19
CA GLU A 228 2.82 10.43 7.33
C GLU A 228 1.73 11.34 7.91
N GLY A 229 0.79 10.77 8.68
CA GLY A 229 -0.28 11.51 9.32
C GLY A 229 0.12 12.27 10.59
N ALA A 230 1.21 11.87 11.25
CA ALA A 230 1.61 12.45 12.55
C ALA A 230 1.77 13.97 12.52
N PRO A 231 2.50 14.58 11.56
CA PRO A 231 2.65 16.03 11.53
C PRO A 231 1.31 16.76 11.41
N TYR A 232 0.40 16.23 10.59
CA TYR A 232 -0.92 16.81 10.36
C TYR A 232 -1.83 16.68 11.58
N VAL A 233 -1.88 15.50 12.21
CA VAL A 233 -2.63 15.29 13.46
C VAL A 233 -2.15 16.26 14.54
N LEU A 234 -0.83 16.40 14.72
CA LEU A 234 -0.25 17.33 15.71
C LEU A 234 -0.58 18.79 15.39
N ARG A 235 -0.54 19.17 14.11
CA ARG A 235 -0.87 20.53 13.64
C ARG A 235 -2.35 20.85 13.87
N ILE A 236 -3.27 19.94 13.54
CA ILE A 236 -4.72 20.09 13.81
C ILE A 236 -4.96 20.16 15.32
N TRP A 237 -4.35 19.25 16.09
CA TRP A 237 -4.47 19.20 17.56
C TRP A 237 -4.03 20.51 18.22
N LYS A 238 -2.98 21.15 17.70
CA LYS A 238 -2.50 22.45 18.18
C LYS A 238 -3.56 23.56 18.04
N PHE A 239 -4.35 23.57 16.96
CA PHE A 239 -5.35 24.60 16.70
C PHE A 239 -6.75 24.30 17.25
N LEU A 240 -7.01 23.06 17.64
CA LEU A 240 -8.28 22.64 18.22
C LEU A 240 -8.64 23.40 19.51
N PRO A 241 -9.84 24.01 19.61
CA PRO A 241 -10.37 24.60 20.84
C PRO A 241 -10.43 23.58 21.99
N LYS A 242 -10.27 24.04 23.24
CA LYS A 242 -10.25 23.16 24.42
C LYS A 242 -11.50 22.28 24.56
N ASN A 243 -12.68 22.84 24.27
CA ASN A 243 -13.95 22.12 24.28
C ASN A 243 -13.98 20.99 23.24
N HIS A 244 -13.39 21.19 22.07
CA HIS A 244 -13.31 20.15 21.03
C HIS A 244 -12.29 19.08 21.42
N ARG A 245 -11.13 19.45 21.98
CA ARG A 245 -10.15 18.46 22.49
C ARG A 245 -10.75 17.55 23.56
N SER A 246 -11.52 18.11 24.50
CA SER A 246 -12.20 17.32 25.53
C SER A 246 -13.27 16.38 24.95
N TYR A 247 -13.93 16.80 23.87
CA TYR A 247 -14.89 15.97 23.16
C TYR A 247 -14.19 14.80 22.46
N PHE A 248 -13.15 15.06 21.66
CA PHE A 248 -12.39 14.02 20.96
C PHE A 248 -11.67 13.07 21.92
N ASP A 249 -11.10 13.57 23.01
CA ASP A 249 -10.49 12.72 24.04
C ASP A 249 -11.52 11.78 24.70
N LYS A 250 -12.74 12.26 24.92
CA LYS A 250 -13.82 11.43 25.45
C LYS A 250 -14.22 10.34 24.46
N GLU A 251 -14.46 10.70 23.20
CA GLU A 251 -14.86 9.76 22.14
C GLU A 251 -13.76 8.73 21.83
N PHE A 252 -12.50 9.17 21.80
CA PHE A 252 -11.34 8.30 21.65
C PHE A 252 -11.21 7.34 22.85
N ARG A 253 -11.44 7.81 24.08
CA ARG A 253 -11.39 6.96 25.28
C ARG A 253 -12.54 5.96 25.34
N GLU A 254 -13.72 6.35 24.90
CA GLU A 254 -14.87 5.43 24.80
C GLU A 254 -14.64 4.32 23.77
N SER A 255 -13.93 4.60 22.66
CA SER A 255 -13.65 3.62 21.60
C SER A 255 -12.42 2.75 21.87
N THR A 256 -11.33 3.32 22.38
CA THR A 256 -10.04 2.62 22.55
C THR A 256 -9.72 2.20 23.98
N GLY A 257 -10.35 2.83 24.97
CA GLY A 257 -9.99 2.70 26.38
C GLY A 257 -8.80 3.56 26.81
N GLU A 258 -8.17 4.31 25.89
CA GLU A 258 -6.99 5.13 26.17
C GLU A 258 -7.29 6.63 26.04
N SER A 259 -6.44 7.45 26.66
CA SER A 259 -6.51 8.91 26.52
C SER A 259 -5.92 9.32 25.17
N MET A 260 -6.58 10.23 24.45
CA MET A 260 -6.04 10.78 23.19
C MET A 260 -4.72 11.52 23.44
N HIS A 261 -4.47 11.95 24.67
CA HIS A 261 -3.18 12.52 25.07
C HIS A 261 -2.00 11.58 24.83
N HIS A 262 -2.13 10.28 25.13
CA HIS A 262 -1.05 9.31 24.95
C HIS A 262 -0.74 9.09 23.46
N LEU A 263 -1.78 9.09 22.61
CA LEU A 263 -1.60 9.05 21.16
C LEU A 263 -0.82 10.28 20.67
N ILE A 264 -1.19 11.47 21.14
CA ILE A 264 -0.50 12.71 20.77
C ILE A 264 0.97 12.70 21.23
N GLU A 265 1.27 12.20 22.43
CA GLU A 265 2.66 12.03 22.89
C GLU A 265 3.44 11.06 22.01
N ALA A 266 2.86 9.89 21.68
CA ALA A 266 3.50 8.92 20.79
C ALA A 266 3.75 9.51 19.38
N LEU A 267 2.81 10.29 18.84
CA LEU A 267 2.98 10.96 17.54
C LEU A 267 4.06 12.05 17.61
N GLN A 268 4.21 12.75 18.74
CA GLN A 268 5.30 13.71 18.95
C GLN A 268 6.67 13.03 18.95
N GLU A 269 6.79 11.86 19.59
CA GLU A 269 8.02 11.06 19.55
C GLU A 269 8.37 10.60 18.13
N ILE A 270 7.35 10.16 17.37
CA ILE A 270 7.52 9.80 15.96
C ILE A 270 7.99 11.01 15.15
N ALA A 271 7.32 12.15 15.25
CA ALA A 271 7.68 13.36 14.52
C ALA A 271 9.11 13.85 14.87
N ALA A 272 9.48 13.85 16.15
CA ALA A 272 10.81 14.22 16.59
C ALA A 272 11.91 13.28 16.04
N ALA A 273 11.59 11.99 15.88
CA ALA A 273 12.52 11.04 15.27
C ALA A 273 12.72 11.30 13.76
N PHE A 274 11.74 11.92 13.08
CA PHE A 274 11.85 12.31 11.68
C PHE A 274 12.64 13.60 11.48
N ASP A 275 12.40 14.63 12.30
CA ASP A 275 13.16 15.89 12.23
C ASP A 275 14.68 15.62 12.42
N LEU A 276 15.03 14.73 13.36
CA LEU A 276 16.42 14.31 13.56
C LEU A 276 17.01 13.52 12.37
N ALA A 277 16.17 12.90 11.55
CA ALA A 277 16.59 12.18 10.36
C ALA A 277 16.83 13.14 9.18
N ASP A 278 15.97 14.14 8.98
CA ASP A 278 16.10 15.12 7.90
C ASP A 278 17.30 16.07 8.12
N ASP A 279 17.55 16.51 9.36
CA ASP A 279 18.75 17.27 9.71
C ASP A 279 20.04 16.47 9.47
N ALA A 280 19.99 15.14 9.59
CA ALA A 280 21.12 14.25 9.32
C ALA A 280 21.33 13.93 7.83
N VAL A 281 20.36 14.28 6.97
CA VAL A 281 20.39 14.09 5.51
C VAL A 281 20.88 15.37 4.81
N ASN A 282 20.51 16.55 5.30
CA ASN A 282 20.92 17.84 4.71
C ASN A 282 22.35 18.28 5.09
N GLY A 283 23.08 17.50 5.88
CA GLY A 283 24.43 17.82 6.37
C GLY A 283 25.61 17.18 5.63
N GLU A 284 25.40 16.32 4.62
CA GLU A 284 26.50 15.62 3.92
C GLU A 284 26.32 15.64 2.40
N GLU A 285 27.04 16.57 1.77
CA GLU A 285 27.15 16.75 0.33
C GLU A 285 28.09 15.69 -0.30
N SER A 286 27.61 15.06 -1.38
CA SER A 286 28.31 14.25 -2.38
C SER A 286 28.86 12.85 -1.99
N VAL A 287 28.47 11.82 -2.77
CA VAL A 287 29.34 10.81 -3.44
C VAL A 287 28.48 9.69 -4.06
N ASP A 288 28.59 9.58 -5.39
CA ASP A 288 28.41 8.46 -6.33
C ASP A 288 27.22 7.47 -6.20
N LYS A 289 26.27 7.58 -7.14
CA LYS A 289 25.27 6.56 -7.47
C LYS A 289 25.82 5.62 -8.57
N ARG A 290 26.06 4.36 -8.24
CA ARG A 290 26.16 3.25 -9.21
C ARG A 290 24.90 2.39 -9.18
N THR A 291 24.44 2.07 -10.38
CA THR A 291 23.28 1.27 -10.75
C THR A 291 23.40 -0.19 -10.29
N SER A 292 22.29 -0.78 -9.84
CA SER A 292 22.14 -2.24 -9.71
C SER A 292 20.67 -2.60 -9.95
N LYS A 293 20.38 -2.96 -11.20
CA LYS A 293 19.26 -3.80 -11.62
C LYS A 293 19.66 -5.24 -11.32
N ASP A 294 18.82 -5.98 -10.60
CA ASP A 294 18.54 -7.43 -10.74
C ASP A 294 18.02 -8.05 -9.43
N TYR A 295 17.04 -8.94 -9.59
CA TYR A 295 16.41 -9.89 -8.65
C TYR A 295 15.06 -9.51 -8.01
N GLN A 296 14.02 -9.90 -8.75
CA GLN A 296 12.64 -10.21 -8.32
C GLN A 296 12.60 -11.49 -7.44
N ASN A 297 11.56 -11.58 -6.61
CA ASN A 297 11.12 -12.69 -5.75
C ASN A 297 11.81 -12.92 -4.39
N ASP A 298 11.78 -11.93 -3.49
CA ASP A 298 11.96 -12.17 -2.04
C ASP A 298 11.38 -11.04 -1.16
N ASP A 299 10.13 -10.63 -1.40
CA ASP A 299 9.53 -9.46 -0.72
C ASP A 299 8.96 -9.72 0.69
N TYR A 300 9.06 -10.94 1.21
CA TYR A 300 8.49 -11.28 2.54
C TYR A 300 9.32 -10.81 3.76
N PHE A 301 10.42 -10.07 3.60
CA PHE A 301 11.25 -9.57 4.72
C PHE A 301 11.69 -8.10 4.62
N ARG A 302 11.11 -7.29 3.72
CA ARG A 302 11.70 -5.99 3.33
C ARG A 302 11.21 -4.72 4.04
N ILE A 303 10.26 -4.78 4.97
CA ILE A 303 9.68 -3.54 5.56
C ILE A 303 10.67 -2.78 6.48
N SER A 304 11.79 -3.39 6.93
CA SER A 304 12.82 -2.70 7.71
C SER A 304 14.10 -2.32 6.93
N ASP A 305 14.25 -2.70 5.65
CA ASP A 305 15.55 -2.70 4.96
C ASP A 305 15.91 -1.39 4.22
N ARG A 306 14.97 -0.42 4.07
CA ARG A 306 15.26 0.84 3.35
C ARG A 306 16.13 1.84 4.13
N ARG A 307 16.39 1.64 5.43
CA ARG A 307 17.21 2.55 6.27
C ARG A 307 18.70 2.18 6.38
N HIS A 308 19.20 1.13 5.73
CA HIS A 308 20.53 0.56 6.08
C HIS A 308 21.59 0.56 4.95
N LYS A 309 21.43 1.38 3.91
CA LYS A 309 22.48 1.57 2.88
C LYS A 309 23.57 2.59 3.25
N ARG A 310 23.59 3.17 4.46
CA ARG A 310 24.82 3.74 5.03
C ARG A 310 25.68 2.56 5.47
N SER A 311 26.70 2.20 4.69
CA SER A 311 27.71 1.23 5.11
C SER A 311 28.40 1.76 6.36
N GLN A 312 27.87 1.43 7.55
CA GLN A 312 28.55 1.74 8.80
C GLN A 312 29.94 1.12 8.71
N GLN A 313 30.98 1.97 8.74
CA GLN A 313 32.34 1.49 8.84
C GLN A 313 32.48 0.81 10.21
N LEU A 314 32.43 -0.52 10.21
CA LEU A 314 32.65 -1.31 11.42
C LEU A 314 34.07 -1.05 11.94
N SER A 315 34.22 -1.04 13.27
CA SER A 315 35.54 -1.04 13.88
C SER A 315 36.31 -2.31 13.47
N ALA A 316 37.65 -2.27 13.44
CA ALA A 316 38.46 -3.45 13.11
C ALA A 316 38.14 -4.66 14.02
N ARG A 317 37.79 -4.39 15.28
CA ARG A 317 37.33 -5.40 16.25
C ARG A 317 35.98 -6.00 15.83
N ASP A 318 35.03 -5.18 15.42
CA ASP A 318 33.72 -5.65 14.99
C ASP A 318 33.78 -6.41 13.66
N GLU A 319 34.68 -6.04 12.76
CA GLU A 319 34.95 -6.82 11.54
C GLU A 319 35.51 -8.22 11.84
N GLU A 320 36.38 -8.33 12.86
CA GLU A 320 36.88 -9.63 13.30
C GLU A 320 35.76 -10.47 13.92
N LEU A 321 34.94 -9.87 14.78
CA LEU A 321 33.78 -10.52 15.39
C LEU A 321 32.74 -10.95 14.35
N LEU A 322 32.54 -10.14 13.30
CA LEU A 322 31.69 -10.45 12.14
C LEU A 322 32.17 -11.73 11.46
N LYS A 323 33.47 -11.82 11.15
CA LYS A 323 34.08 -12.99 10.51
C LYS A 323 33.99 -14.23 11.40
N ILE A 324 34.21 -14.10 12.70
CA ILE A 324 34.13 -15.23 13.65
C ILE A 324 32.69 -15.74 13.72
N THR A 325 31.71 -14.86 13.91
CA THR A 325 30.28 -15.18 14.00
C THR A 325 29.79 -15.84 12.72
N TYR A 326 30.15 -15.29 11.56
CA TYR A 326 29.84 -15.88 10.25
C TYR A 326 30.43 -17.29 10.10
N ARG A 327 31.71 -17.49 10.45
CA ARG A 327 32.34 -18.83 10.37
C ARG A 327 31.66 -19.85 11.29
N GLN A 328 31.17 -19.43 12.46
CA GLN A 328 30.39 -20.31 13.34
C GLN A 328 29.07 -20.70 12.67
N LEU A 329 28.31 -19.73 12.17
CA LEU A 329 27.07 -19.98 11.42
C LEU A 329 27.28 -20.91 10.23
N VAL A 330 28.33 -20.70 9.43
CA VAL A 330 28.70 -21.59 8.32
C VAL A 330 28.88 -23.03 8.80
N ARG A 331 29.58 -23.24 9.92
CA ARG A 331 29.73 -24.60 10.48
C ARG A 331 28.41 -25.21 10.92
N HIS A 332 27.34 -24.47 11.16
CA HIS A 332 26.06 -25.06 11.58
C HIS A 332 25.09 -25.21 10.41
N LEU A 333 25.11 -24.28 9.45
CA LEU A 333 24.09 -24.17 8.41
C LEU A 333 24.55 -24.61 7.00
N HIS A 334 25.86 -24.88 6.80
CA HIS A 334 26.36 -25.19 5.45
C HIS A 334 25.70 -26.45 4.86
N PRO A 335 25.23 -26.42 3.59
CA PRO A 335 24.53 -27.52 2.94
C PRO A 335 25.28 -28.87 2.99
N ASP A 336 26.62 -28.86 2.82
CA ASP A 336 27.45 -30.07 2.79
C ASP A 336 27.33 -30.95 4.05
N LYS A 337 26.98 -30.37 5.20
CA LYS A 337 26.83 -31.13 6.45
C LYS A 337 25.65 -32.09 6.42
N ARG A 338 24.69 -31.90 5.51
CA ARG A 338 23.50 -32.75 5.39
C ARG A 338 23.77 -34.09 4.73
N VAL A 339 24.75 -34.13 3.82
CA VAL A 339 25.05 -35.33 3.02
C VAL A 339 25.56 -36.48 3.91
N GLN A 340 26.12 -36.18 5.08
CA GLN A 340 26.76 -37.17 5.94
C GLN A 340 25.79 -37.97 6.84
N ASN A 341 24.57 -37.47 7.10
CA ASN A 341 23.63 -38.09 8.06
C ASN A 341 22.55 -38.99 7.40
N GLY A 342 22.59 -39.18 6.08
CA GLY A 342 21.49 -39.79 5.30
C GLY A 342 21.48 -41.33 5.20
N LYS A 343 22.15 -42.08 6.08
CA LYS A 343 22.32 -43.56 5.90
C LYS A 343 21.56 -44.47 6.89
N GLU A 344 20.67 -43.95 7.72
CA GLU A 344 19.85 -44.80 8.61
C GLU A 344 18.45 -45.04 8.05
N LYS A 345 18.20 -46.24 7.52
CA LYS A 345 16.98 -46.64 6.82
C LYS A 345 15.75 -46.88 7.73
N GLU A 346 14.58 -46.53 7.18
CA GLU A 346 13.30 -47.27 7.24
C GLU A 346 12.30 -47.07 8.40
N LYS A 347 12.47 -46.08 9.29
CA LYS A 347 11.37 -45.59 10.15
C LYS A 347 10.91 -44.17 9.80
N GLU A 348 10.97 -43.84 8.51
CA GLU A 348 11.37 -42.50 8.10
C GLU A 348 10.33 -41.58 7.48
N LYS A 349 9.06 -41.93 7.25
CA LYS A 349 8.15 -40.97 6.54
C LYS A 349 7.82 -39.69 7.33
N GLU A 350 7.53 -39.80 8.63
CA GLU A 350 7.29 -38.61 9.46
C GLU A 350 8.59 -37.84 9.75
N LYS A 351 9.67 -38.58 9.99
CA LYS A 351 11.01 -37.99 10.17
C LYS A 351 11.50 -37.30 8.90
N GLU A 352 11.13 -37.79 7.72
CA GLU A 352 11.48 -37.21 6.42
C GLU A 352 10.81 -35.85 6.24
N LYS A 353 9.53 -35.70 6.57
CA LYS A 353 8.84 -34.39 6.56
C LYS A 353 9.48 -33.40 7.55
N GLU A 354 9.82 -33.85 8.76
CA GLU A 354 10.52 -32.99 9.72
C GLU A 354 11.92 -32.61 9.24
N LYS A 355 12.67 -33.57 8.67
CA LYS A 355 13.98 -33.34 8.05
C LYS A 355 13.88 -32.37 6.88
N GLU A 356 12.83 -32.44 6.07
CA GLU A 356 12.59 -31.54 4.93
C GLU A 356 12.26 -30.12 5.42
N LYS A 357 11.47 -29.97 6.48
CA LYS A 357 11.20 -28.65 7.09
C LYS A 357 12.46 -28.03 7.67
N GLU A 358 13.22 -28.83 8.43
CA GLU A 358 14.55 -28.43 8.87
C GLU A 358 15.46 -28.13 7.67
N ALA A 359 15.26 -28.87 6.57
CA ALA A 359 16.00 -28.70 5.33
C ALA A 359 15.81 -27.29 4.75
N GLN A 360 14.55 -26.93 4.53
CA GLN A 360 14.15 -25.64 4.00
C GLN A 360 14.53 -24.50 4.94
N TRP A 361 14.33 -24.67 6.25
CA TRP A 361 14.68 -23.66 7.24
C TRP A 361 16.19 -23.31 7.24
N MET A 362 17.11 -24.29 7.27
CA MET A 362 18.54 -23.92 7.26
C MET A 362 18.95 -23.29 5.93
N GLN A 363 18.34 -23.69 4.80
CA GLN A 363 18.65 -23.08 3.50
C GLN A 363 18.24 -21.61 3.47
N LYS A 364 17.00 -21.31 3.91
CA LYS A 364 16.51 -19.93 4.07
C LYS A 364 17.42 -19.14 5.01
N THR A 365 17.73 -19.70 6.17
CA THR A 365 18.60 -19.06 7.18
C THR A 365 20.01 -18.83 6.63
N TRP A 366 20.55 -19.78 5.85
CA TRP A 366 21.85 -19.66 5.19
C TRP A 366 21.90 -18.47 4.23
N HIS A 367 20.88 -18.29 3.39
CA HIS A 367 20.79 -17.13 2.50
C HIS A 367 20.74 -15.81 3.28
N ILE A 368 19.96 -15.75 4.36
CA ILE A 368 19.90 -14.57 5.24
C ILE A 368 21.29 -14.30 5.84
N VAL A 369 21.98 -15.32 6.35
CA VAL A 369 23.35 -15.21 6.88
C VAL A 369 24.32 -14.65 5.83
N GLN A 370 24.24 -15.09 4.58
CA GLN A 370 25.08 -14.56 3.49
C GLN A 370 24.78 -13.09 3.23
N LYS A 371 23.50 -12.72 3.13
CA LYS A 371 23.06 -11.33 2.93
C LYS A 371 23.50 -10.43 4.09
N SER A 372 23.27 -10.83 5.34
CA SER A 372 23.67 -10.06 6.52
C SER A 372 25.19 -9.89 6.62
N TYR A 373 25.97 -10.90 6.21
CA TYR A 373 27.43 -10.79 6.16
C TYR A 373 27.90 -9.81 5.08
N GLN A 374 27.31 -9.86 3.88
CA GLN A 374 27.60 -8.91 2.78
C GLN A 374 27.27 -7.47 3.19
N GLN A 375 26.18 -7.28 3.92
CA GLN A 375 25.76 -5.99 4.47
C GLN A 375 26.58 -5.54 5.70
N LYS A 376 27.56 -6.34 6.15
CA LYS A 376 28.33 -6.09 7.38
C LYS A 376 27.45 -5.92 8.64
N ASN A 377 26.28 -6.58 8.70
CA ASN A 377 25.36 -6.49 9.83
C ASN A 377 25.72 -7.49 10.94
N LEU A 378 26.60 -7.06 11.87
CA LEU A 378 27.07 -7.89 12.99
C LEU A 378 25.96 -8.30 13.96
N LEU A 379 25.04 -7.38 14.26
CA LEU A 379 23.95 -7.63 15.21
C LEU A 379 23.04 -8.74 14.68
N GLU A 380 22.67 -8.67 13.40
CA GLU A 380 21.84 -9.69 12.77
C GLU A 380 22.53 -11.05 12.72
N LEU A 381 23.83 -11.10 12.40
CA LEU A 381 24.57 -12.37 12.42
C LEU A 381 24.64 -12.99 13.82
N ARG A 382 24.81 -12.19 14.88
CA ARG A 382 24.80 -12.72 16.27
C ARG A 382 23.43 -13.28 16.64
N ARG A 383 22.36 -12.58 16.28
CA ARG A 383 20.98 -13.03 16.46
C ARG A 383 20.74 -14.35 15.74
N LEU A 384 21.09 -14.44 14.46
CA LEU A 384 20.99 -15.67 13.65
C LEU A 384 21.77 -16.82 14.28
N LEU A 385 22.95 -16.58 14.86
CA LEU A 385 23.72 -17.60 15.57
C LEU A 385 22.97 -18.11 16.79
N GLN A 386 22.42 -17.23 17.62
CA GLN A 386 21.66 -17.60 18.82
C GLN A 386 20.45 -18.48 18.46
N ILE A 387 19.66 -18.07 17.46
CA ILE A 387 18.50 -18.82 16.97
C ILE A 387 18.91 -20.19 16.44
N THR A 388 20.01 -20.24 15.69
CA THR A 388 20.56 -21.49 15.15
C THR A 388 20.94 -22.45 16.27
N LEU A 389 21.66 -21.96 17.30
CA LEU A 389 22.05 -22.76 18.45
C LEU A 389 20.84 -23.24 19.27
N LEU A 390 19.81 -22.39 19.43
CA LEU A 390 18.55 -22.77 20.08
C LEU A 390 17.83 -23.88 19.30
N ARG A 391 17.64 -23.72 17.99
CA ARG A 391 16.99 -24.75 17.15
C ARG A 391 17.77 -26.07 17.13
N LEU A 392 19.10 -26.02 17.10
CA LEU A 392 19.98 -27.19 17.19
C LEU A 392 20.11 -27.78 18.60
N LYS A 393 19.47 -27.16 19.62
CA LYS A 393 19.53 -27.56 21.03
C LYS A 393 20.96 -27.55 21.61
N GLN A 394 21.85 -26.73 21.08
CA GLN A 394 23.25 -26.62 21.52
C GLN A 394 23.39 -25.60 22.67
N LEU A 395 22.71 -25.86 23.78
CA LEU A 395 22.56 -24.92 24.90
C LEU A 395 23.86 -24.61 25.65
N SER A 396 24.88 -25.47 25.51
CA SER A 396 26.20 -25.28 26.11
C SER A 396 26.98 -24.10 25.52
N HIS A 397 26.59 -23.63 24.33
CA HIS A 397 27.25 -22.53 23.64
C HIS A 397 26.57 -21.17 23.85
N LEU A 398 25.42 -21.16 24.52
CA LEU A 398 24.68 -19.96 24.83
C LEU A 398 24.92 -19.57 26.29
N GLN A 399 24.71 -18.32 26.66
CA GLN A 399 24.51 -17.85 28.03
C GLN A 399 23.01 -17.76 28.34
N LEU A 400 22.62 -17.67 29.61
CA LEU A 400 21.20 -17.57 29.99
C LEU A 400 20.53 -16.32 29.38
N ASP A 401 21.24 -15.19 29.37
CA ASP A 401 20.74 -13.95 28.77
C ASP A 401 20.57 -14.09 27.25
N GLU A 402 21.46 -14.81 26.58
CA GLU A 402 21.34 -15.08 25.13
C GLU A 402 20.16 -16.00 24.81
N ILE A 403 19.84 -16.97 25.68
CA ILE A 403 18.64 -17.79 25.55
C ILE A 403 17.39 -16.91 25.68
N ARG A 404 17.35 -15.99 26.67
CA ARG A 404 16.23 -15.07 26.87
C ARG A 404 16.05 -14.10 25.70
N MET A 405 17.13 -13.46 25.26
CA MET A 405 17.11 -12.59 24.07
C MET A 405 16.63 -13.36 22.83
N GLY A 406 17.08 -14.60 22.66
CA GLY A 406 16.60 -15.48 21.59
C GLY A 406 15.11 -15.82 21.71
N CYS A 407 14.58 -16.02 22.93
CA CYS A 407 13.15 -16.19 23.17
C CYS A 407 12.34 -14.93 22.84
N ASP A 408 12.79 -13.76 23.29
CA ASP A 408 12.11 -12.48 23.04
C ASP A 408 12.03 -12.22 21.55
N TRP A 409 13.13 -12.51 20.84
CA TRP A 409 13.13 -12.47 19.39
C TRP A 409 12.18 -13.50 18.75
N LEU A 410 12.26 -14.74 19.24
CA LEU A 410 11.25 -15.80 19.11
C LEU A 410 9.83 -15.26 18.98
N ASN A 411 9.43 -14.56 20.04
CA ASN A 411 8.10 -14.04 20.23
C ASN A 411 7.77 -12.89 19.28
N GLY A 412 8.73 -12.00 19.01
CA GLY A 412 8.58 -10.95 18.00
C GLY A 412 8.29 -11.52 16.61
N GLN A 413 9.09 -12.50 16.17
CA GLN A 413 8.89 -13.18 14.90
C GLN A 413 7.55 -13.93 14.85
N LEU A 414 7.15 -14.58 15.94
CA LEU A 414 5.84 -15.23 16.03
C LEU A 414 4.70 -14.21 15.89
N ALA A 415 4.80 -13.05 16.53
CA ALA A 415 3.77 -12.01 16.47
C ALA A 415 3.63 -11.42 15.05
N GLU A 416 4.73 -11.25 14.32
CA GLU A 416 4.74 -10.86 12.90
C GLU A 416 4.05 -11.92 12.04
N LEU A 417 4.49 -13.18 12.12
CA LEU A 417 3.89 -14.28 11.35
C LEU A 417 2.41 -14.49 11.68
N GLU A 418 2.00 -14.26 12.93
CA GLU A 418 0.59 -14.29 13.31
C GLU A 418 -0.21 -13.16 12.67
N ARG A 419 0.37 -11.97 12.51
CA ARG A 419 -0.25 -10.83 11.82
C ARG A 419 -0.44 -11.14 10.35
N ASP A 420 0.59 -11.65 9.68
CA ASP A 420 0.55 -12.03 8.28
C ASP A 420 -0.50 -13.14 8.07
N ALA A 421 -0.47 -14.18 8.92
CA ALA A 421 -1.46 -15.25 8.87
C ALA A 421 -2.88 -14.76 9.17
N ARG A 422 -3.08 -13.68 9.94
CA ARG A 422 -4.41 -13.08 10.13
C ARG A 422 -4.89 -12.41 8.85
N GLN A 423 -4.04 -11.62 8.20
CA GLN A 423 -4.37 -10.99 6.91
C GLN A 423 -4.76 -12.05 5.86
N LEU A 424 -3.94 -13.09 5.72
CA LEU A 424 -4.20 -14.18 4.76
C LEU A 424 -5.47 -14.99 5.09
N LYS A 425 -5.83 -15.14 6.37
CA LYS A 425 -7.07 -15.84 6.78
C LYS A 425 -8.35 -15.17 6.30
N HIS A 426 -8.31 -13.88 6.00
CA HIS A 426 -9.47 -13.18 5.46
C HIS A 426 -9.74 -13.55 4.00
N LEU A 427 -8.70 -13.96 3.27
CA LEU A 427 -8.81 -14.34 1.87
C LEU A 427 -9.64 -15.63 1.70
N PRO A 428 -10.49 -15.71 0.66
CA PRO A 428 -11.35 -16.87 0.42
C PRO A 428 -10.56 -18.16 0.15
N ALA A 429 -9.34 -18.03 -0.38
CA ALA A 429 -8.42 -19.12 -0.64
C ALA A 429 -7.85 -19.76 0.64
N TRP A 430 -7.94 -19.14 1.83
CA TRP A 430 -7.30 -19.71 3.02
C TRP A 430 -7.88 -21.07 3.43
N GLY A 431 -7.01 -22.08 3.49
CA GLY A 431 -7.35 -23.46 3.82
C GLY A 431 -8.21 -24.14 2.76
N PHE A 432 -8.18 -23.67 1.51
CA PHE A 432 -9.06 -24.13 0.44
C PHE A 432 -8.91 -25.62 0.15
N SER A 433 -7.68 -26.14 0.10
CA SER A 433 -7.39 -27.56 -0.17
C SER A 433 -7.99 -28.53 0.85
N ALA A 434 -8.20 -28.08 2.10
CA ALA A 434 -8.70 -28.90 3.19
C ALA A 434 -10.23 -28.85 3.33
N ARG A 435 -10.92 -27.97 2.58
CA ARG A 435 -12.38 -27.82 2.68
C ARG A 435 -13.09 -28.97 1.99
N LYS A 436 -14.19 -29.41 2.61
CA LYS A 436 -15.13 -30.40 2.03
C LYS A 436 -16.37 -29.76 1.41
N ASP A 437 -16.69 -28.54 1.87
CA ASP A 437 -17.83 -27.76 1.41
C ASP A 437 -17.34 -26.37 0.99
N TYR A 438 -17.69 -26.00 -0.24
CA TYR A 438 -17.33 -24.74 -0.87
C TYR A 438 -18.48 -23.72 -0.85
N GLY A 439 -19.68 -24.09 -0.38
CA GLY A 439 -20.83 -23.19 -0.28
C GLY A 439 -20.58 -21.89 0.50
N PRO A 440 -19.82 -21.90 1.63
CA PRO A 440 -19.42 -20.67 2.30
C PRO A 440 -18.46 -19.80 1.49
N VAL A 441 -17.63 -20.39 0.63
CA VAL A 441 -16.70 -19.65 -0.24
C VAL A 441 -17.50 -18.98 -1.36
N VAL A 442 -18.43 -19.71 -1.98
CA VAL A 442 -19.35 -19.16 -3.00
C VAL A 442 -20.13 -17.97 -2.46
N ARG A 443 -20.73 -18.10 -1.27
CA ARG A 443 -21.48 -17.00 -0.62
C ARG A 443 -20.64 -15.75 -0.32
N LYS A 444 -19.32 -15.86 -0.24
CA LYS A 444 -18.43 -14.71 -0.04
C LYS A 444 -18.08 -14.03 -1.37
N VAL A 445 -17.78 -14.83 -2.39
CA VAL A 445 -17.23 -14.36 -3.67
C VAL A 445 -18.32 -13.91 -4.64
N GLN A 446 -19.47 -14.60 -4.65
CA GLN A 446 -20.56 -14.32 -5.58
C GLN A 446 -21.08 -12.87 -5.48
N PRO A 447 -21.30 -12.28 -4.29
CA PRO A 447 -21.73 -10.89 -4.18
C PRO A 447 -20.74 -9.89 -4.78
N GLU A 448 -19.43 -10.17 -4.74
CA GLU A 448 -18.41 -9.30 -5.33
C GLU A 448 -18.50 -9.30 -6.86
N LEU A 449 -18.75 -10.46 -7.48
CA LEU A 449 -18.98 -10.57 -8.93
C LEU A 449 -20.29 -9.90 -9.36
N GLU A 450 -21.36 -10.09 -8.58
CA GLU A 450 -22.65 -9.44 -8.82
C GLU A 450 -22.53 -7.91 -8.72
N GLU A 451 -21.76 -7.41 -7.77
CA GLU A 451 -21.50 -5.98 -7.61
C GLU A 451 -20.66 -5.41 -8.77
N GLN A 452 -19.58 -6.08 -9.18
CA GLN A 452 -18.79 -5.67 -10.35
C GLN A 452 -19.66 -5.57 -11.60
N LEU A 453 -20.50 -6.57 -11.83
CA LEU A 453 -21.44 -6.57 -12.94
C LEU A 453 -22.45 -5.41 -12.84
N ARG A 454 -22.99 -5.15 -11.64
CA ARG A 454 -23.94 -4.06 -11.39
C ARG A 454 -23.32 -2.69 -11.68
N VAL A 455 -22.06 -2.48 -11.29
CA VAL A 455 -21.32 -1.23 -11.54
C VAL A 455 -21.17 -1.00 -13.05
N ILE A 456 -20.71 -2.01 -13.79
CA ILE A 456 -20.55 -1.90 -15.25
C ILE A 456 -21.90 -1.67 -15.94
N GLU A 457 -22.96 -2.36 -15.50
CA GLU A 457 -24.32 -2.17 -16.06
C GLU A 457 -24.85 -0.75 -15.80
N LEU A 458 -24.52 -0.14 -14.65
CA LEU A 458 -24.86 1.26 -14.35
C LEU A 458 -24.08 2.24 -15.26
N GLU A 459 -22.78 2.04 -15.42
CA GLU A 459 -21.93 2.89 -16.28
C GLU A 459 -22.37 2.83 -17.75
N ILE A 460 -22.73 1.65 -18.24
CA ILE A 460 -23.31 1.48 -19.58
C ILE A 460 -24.62 2.28 -19.69
N ALA A 461 -25.52 2.15 -18.70
CA ALA A 461 -26.81 2.84 -18.71
C ALA A 461 -26.64 4.37 -18.69
N ASP A 462 -25.72 4.90 -17.89
CA ASP A 462 -25.43 6.33 -17.80
C ASP A 462 -24.89 6.88 -19.13
N LEU A 463 -23.97 6.16 -19.78
CA LEU A 463 -23.43 6.55 -21.09
C LEU A 463 -24.51 6.48 -22.18
N GLN A 464 -25.34 5.44 -22.18
CA GLN A 464 -26.47 5.31 -23.11
C GLN A 464 -27.49 6.43 -22.91
N GLU A 465 -27.86 6.75 -21.67
CA GLU A 465 -28.77 7.87 -21.39
C GLU A 465 -28.17 9.21 -21.86
N CYS A 466 -26.86 9.42 -21.67
CA CYS A 466 -26.17 10.58 -22.21
C CYS A 466 -26.28 10.65 -23.74
N HIS A 467 -26.10 9.53 -24.44
CA HIS A 467 -26.22 9.46 -25.90
C HIS A 467 -27.66 9.73 -26.37
N GLU A 468 -28.66 9.19 -25.68
CA GLU A 468 -30.09 9.46 -25.95
C GLU A 468 -30.43 10.95 -25.76
N ARG A 469 -29.94 11.57 -24.67
CA ARG A 469 -30.11 13.01 -24.43
C ARG A 469 -29.47 13.84 -25.54
N LEU A 470 -28.28 13.48 -26.00
CA LEU A 470 -27.61 14.15 -27.13
C LEU A 470 -28.42 14.03 -28.44
N ASP A 471 -29.01 12.86 -28.70
CA ASP A 471 -29.87 12.63 -29.87
C ASP A 471 -31.12 13.51 -29.81
N HIS A 472 -31.80 13.56 -28.65
CA HIS A 472 -33.00 14.38 -28.43
C HIS A 472 -32.74 15.88 -28.57
N MET A 473 -31.63 16.39 -28.01
CA MET A 473 -31.26 17.80 -28.11
C MET A 473 -31.00 18.23 -29.55
N GLY A 474 -30.43 17.35 -30.38
CA GLY A 474 -30.22 17.64 -31.78
C GLY A 474 -31.53 17.90 -32.54
N VAL A 475 -32.56 17.09 -32.29
CA VAL A 475 -33.82 17.12 -33.07
C VAL A 475 -34.67 18.35 -32.77
N GLY A 476 -34.63 18.87 -31.53
CA GLY A 476 -35.43 20.03 -31.12
C GLY A 476 -34.91 21.38 -31.63
N GLY A 477 -33.59 21.54 -31.81
CA GLY A 477 -32.97 22.82 -32.19
C GLY A 477 -33.24 23.25 -33.64
N GLU A 478 -33.42 22.30 -34.55
CA GLU A 478 -33.70 22.60 -35.97
C GLU A 478 -35.16 22.97 -36.23
N ALA A 479 -36.09 22.49 -35.40
CA ALA A 479 -37.51 22.85 -35.51
C ALA A 479 -37.83 24.23 -34.90
N ALA A 480 -37.11 24.65 -33.85
CA ALA A 480 -37.37 25.91 -33.14
C ALA A 480 -36.80 27.15 -33.86
N THR A 481 -35.83 27.00 -34.76
CA THR A 481 -35.23 28.12 -35.51
C THR A 481 -36.02 28.50 -36.78
N GLY A 482 -37.07 27.74 -37.12
CA GLY A 482 -37.95 27.98 -38.27
C GLY A 482 -39.17 28.85 -38.00
N ILE A 483 -39.44 29.27 -36.75
CA ILE A 483 -40.66 30.02 -36.38
C ILE A 483 -40.34 31.52 -36.21
N GLU A 484 -40.67 32.27 -37.26
CA GLU A 484 -41.09 33.67 -37.27
C GLU A 484 -40.12 34.75 -36.76
N LYS A 485 -39.25 35.20 -37.67
CA LYS A 485 -39.00 36.65 -37.84
C LYS A 485 -40.28 37.32 -38.34
N ARG A 486 -41.24 37.59 -37.46
CA ARG A 486 -42.31 38.55 -37.73
C ARG A 486 -42.07 39.85 -36.97
N SER A 487 -41.89 40.88 -37.79
CA SER A 487 -41.81 42.30 -37.47
C SER A 487 -42.88 42.79 -36.50
N HIS A 488 -42.47 43.51 -35.45
CA HIS A 488 -43.13 44.70 -34.90
C HIS A 488 -42.08 45.35 -33.99
N GLY A 489 -41.70 46.62 -34.11
CA GLY A 489 -42.53 47.79 -34.37
C GLY A 489 -42.21 48.75 -33.22
N SER A 490 -41.43 49.79 -33.52
CA SER A 490 -41.04 50.82 -32.57
C SER A 490 -42.26 51.53 -32.00
N ARG A 491 -42.24 51.86 -30.70
CA ARG A 491 -42.89 53.07 -30.18
C ARG A 491 -42.30 53.49 -28.85
N SER A 492 -41.67 54.66 -28.90
CA SER A 492 -41.33 55.49 -27.75
C SER A 492 -42.58 56.16 -27.19
N HIS A 493 -42.68 56.25 -25.86
CA HIS A 493 -42.93 57.46 -25.06
C HIS A 493 -43.50 57.10 -23.69
N GLY A 494 -43.09 57.88 -22.67
CA GLY A 494 -44.01 58.19 -21.56
C GLY A 494 -43.50 57.95 -20.16
N SER A 495 -42.61 58.83 -19.72
CA SER A 495 -42.32 59.11 -18.30
C SER A 495 -43.59 59.34 -17.47
N ARG A 496 -43.71 58.67 -16.32
CA ARG A 496 -44.33 59.28 -15.12
C ARG A 496 -43.82 58.66 -13.81
N ARG A 497 -42.97 59.45 -13.14
CA ARG A 497 -42.67 59.42 -11.70
C ARG A 497 -43.92 59.15 -10.86
N ARG A 498 -43.82 58.22 -9.91
CA ARG A 498 -44.28 58.46 -8.53
C ARG A 498 -43.49 57.65 -7.52
N SER A 499 -43.32 58.30 -6.39
CA SER A 499 -42.32 58.07 -5.36
C SER A 499 -42.82 57.12 -4.28
N ARG A 500 -41.88 56.34 -3.73
CA ARG A 500 -41.63 56.20 -2.28
C ARG A 500 -42.64 55.39 -1.45
N SER A 501 -42.30 54.12 -1.20
CA SER A 501 -42.26 53.56 0.16
C SER A 501 -41.31 52.35 0.22
N GLN A 502 -40.73 52.16 1.39
CA GLN A 502 -39.59 51.32 1.78
C GLN A 502 -39.85 49.82 1.54
N ALA A 503 -38.95 49.07 0.90
CA ALA A 503 -37.68 48.49 1.39
C ALA A 503 -37.83 47.19 2.20
N ARG A 504 -37.55 46.04 1.58
CA ARG A 504 -36.44 45.13 1.93
C ARG A 504 -36.25 44.08 0.84
N ARG A 505 -34.97 43.82 0.54
CA ARG A 505 -34.40 43.14 -0.64
C ARG A 505 -34.65 41.63 -0.66
N PRO A 506 -34.94 41.07 -1.83
CA PRO A 506 -34.32 39.85 -2.35
C PRO A 506 -33.26 40.24 -3.41
N SER A 507 -32.09 39.63 -3.37
CA SER A 507 -31.06 39.72 -4.42
C SER A 507 -30.59 38.28 -4.66
N ALA A 508 -30.92 37.70 -5.82
CA ALA A 508 -30.12 37.67 -7.06
C ALA A 508 -29.12 36.50 -6.98
N SER A 509 -28.94 35.62 -7.97
CA SER A 509 -29.57 35.28 -9.24
C SER A 509 -29.15 33.82 -9.51
N PRO A 510 -29.87 33.06 -10.37
CA PRO A 510 -29.39 31.79 -10.88
C PRO A 510 -28.51 32.07 -12.10
N ASP A 511 -27.24 31.66 -12.07
CA ASP A 511 -26.40 31.46 -13.26
C ASP A 511 -25.05 30.89 -12.79
N ARG A 512 -24.90 29.57 -12.93
CA ARG A 512 -23.65 28.83 -13.12
C ARG A 512 -24.02 27.39 -13.40
N GLU A 513 -24.46 27.13 -14.62
CA GLU A 513 -24.13 25.88 -15.29
C GLU A 513 -22.61 25.86 -15.42
N ALA A 514 -21.96 25.09 -14.54
CA ALA A 514 -20.57 24.73 -14.68
C ALA A 514 -20.56 23.28 -15.18
N SER A 515 -20.15 23.14 -16.43
CA SER A 515 -19.76 21.88 -17.07
C SER A 515 -18.84 21.09 -16.16
N SER A 516 -19.40 20.09 -15.47
CA SER A 516 -18.60 18.97 -14.96
C SER A 516 -18.47 17.99 -16.12
N GLN A 517 -17.44 18.15 -16.94
CA GLN A 517 -17.04 17.15 -17.92
C GLN A 517 -16.57 15.92 -17.14
N MET A 518 -17.36 14.86 -17.12
CA MET A 518 -16.85 13.52 -16.83
C MET A 518 -15.93 13.15 -17.99
N LYS A 519 -14.62 13.39 -17.82
CA LYS A 519 -13.60 12.70 -18.61
C LYS A 519 -13.34 11.39 -17.89
N PHE A 520 -13.52 10.27 -18.59
CA PHE A 520 -13.20 8.96 -18.06
C PHE A 520 -11.73 8.67 -18.38
N GLU A 521 -10.91 8.56 -17.33
CA GLU A 521 -9.54 8.04 -17.42
C GLU A 521 -9.61 6.53 -17.72
N PHE A 522 -8.80 6.07 -18.68
CA PHE A 522 -8.67 4.66 -19.04
C PHE A 522 -7.66 3.95 -18.15
#